data_AF-D1AVQ9-F1
#
_entry.id   AF-D1AVQ9-F1
#
_cell.length_a   1.000
_cell.length_b   1.000
_cell.length_c   1.000
_cell.angle_alpha   90.00
_cell.angle_beta   90.00
_cell.angle_gamma   90.00
#
_symmetry.space_group_name_H-M   'P 1'
#
loop_
_entity.id
_entity.type
_entity.pdbx_description
1 polymer ?
#
loop_
_entity_poly.entity_id
_entity_poly.type
_entity_poly.pdbx_seq_one_letter_code
_entity_poly.pdbx_strand_id
1 'polypeptide(L)'
;MNDIKELEKSYDSIPYISKSFKKCQPLHLKTMMKMLSFETTDLDKMRVLEIGCSFGGNIIPIAISNPNSEVIGLDLSKVQIDEGNDIIEKIGLKNIKLYHKNIVEYNNEFGKFDYIICHGVFSWVSDEVKEAILKVVKSSLTENGVAVISYNTYPGWKRIDVARDLMLFSIENLKDRLLNVNDQDKVEMGKSAIRFYLDNSIVDENMKDVLKNLLDKDTHYLYHEYFEKYNDPMYFYEFSKMLAKHNLIHVVDSSMSNSYPNFNQEVKTAINNECGDNRIAKEQYYDFLRNAQFRTSIITHSENSSKVNLTDEILLERLDDIYVRGVYSLEDGKWKYGETELYEQNDKLLKYLTDIYPKNIKIKKLVEKFGKDEYYKIYGLIYRENIEYDIYERGTSDESQIGPMNLNYLKYCFGANSKITFSSYKGEILELPEYLTILVDLLYESNLDSLKDKIVEKFETGELVSNAEKDFSKLADLVIKDIKRMVKVYELYR
;
A
#
# COMPACT_ATOMS: atom_id res chain seq x y z
N MET A 1 23.39 -14.45 17.25
CA MET A 1 24.16 -14.92 16.08
C MET A 1 23.57 -16.17 15.44
N ASN A 2 23.18 -17.22 16.20
CA ASN A 2 22.47 -18.37 15.61
C ASN A 2 21.04 -18.02 15.16
N ASP A 3 20.31 -17.19 15.92
CA ASP A 3 18.94 -16.78 15.56
C ASP A 3 18.84 -15.94 14.28
N ILE A 4 19.83 -15.09 14.01
CA ILE A 4 19.86 -14.25 12.79
C ILE A 4 20.06 -15.12 11.54
N LYS A 5 20.94 -16.13 11.62
CA LYS A 5 21.17 -17.08 10.52
C LYS A 5 19.99 -18.00 10.25
N GLU A 6 19.18 -18.32 11.26
CA GLU A 6 17.92 -19.06 11.07
C GLU A 6 16.85 -18.19 10.42
N LEU A 7 16.76 -16.92 10.79
CA LEU A 7 15.83 -15.96 10.18
C LEU A 7 16.17 -15.72 8.69
N GLU A 8 17.46 -15.53 8.37
CA GLU A 8 17.96 -15.42 6.98
C GLU A 8 17.52 -16.63 6.13
N LYS A 9 17.69 -17.85 6.64
CA LYS A 9 17.31 -19.08 5.92
C LYS A 9 15.80 -19.21 5.71
N SER A 10 14.98 -18.71 6.65
CA SER A 10 13.52 -18.74 6.53
C SER A 10 13.04 -17.92 5.33
N TYR A 11 13.58 -16.70 5.17
CA TYR A 11 13.21 -15.79 4.08
C TYR A 11 13.60 -16.30 2.68
N ASP A 12 14.62 -17.15 2.58
CA ASP A 12 15.10 -17.68 1.29
C ASP A 12 14.33 -18.94 0.82
N SER A 13 13.47 -19.53 1.67
CA SER A 13 12.90 -20.88 1.45
C SER A 13 11.62 -20.95 0.61
N ILE A 14 10.80 -19.87 0.59
CA ILE A 14 9.58 -19.77 -0.23
C ILE A 14 9.55 -18.36 -0.85
N PRO A 15 9.77 -18.20 -2.17
CA PRO A 15 9.92 -16.87 -2.77
C PRO A 15 8.63 -16.04 -2.68
N TYR A 16 8.71 -14.87 -2.03
CA TYR A 16 7.67 -13.84 -1.96
C TYR A 16 7.61 -13.04 -3.26
N ILE A 17 6.41 -12.67 -3.71
CA ILE A 17 6.25 -11.62 -4.74
C ILE A 17 6.17 -10.27 -4.03
N SER A 18 7.17 -9.42 -4.24
CA SER A 18 7.22 -8.07 -3.67
C SER A 18 6.17 -7.17 -4.30
N LYS A 19 5.30 -6.62 -3.44
CA LYS A 19 4.17 -5.77 -3.81
C LYS A 19 4.44 -4.30 -3.55
N SER A 20 3.67 -3.43 -4.19
CA SER A 20 3.62 -2.00 -3.84
C SER A 20 2.42 -1.69 -2.93
N PHE A 21 2.61 -0.73 -2.04
CA PHE A 21 1.64 -0.34 -1.03
C PHE A 21 1.38 1.16 -1.10
N LYS A 22 0.31 1.57 -1.79
CA LYS A 22 -0.15 2.98 -1.92
C LYS A 22 -0.03 3.80 -0.63
N LYS A 23 -0.48 3.24 0.49
CA LYS A 23 -0.50 3.91 1.80
C LYS A 23 0.90 4.20 2.36
N CYS A 24 1.94 3.58 1.83
CA CYS A 24 3.33 3.83 2.23
C CYS A 24 4.06 4.79 1.28
N GLN A 25 3.45 5.18 0.16
CA GLN A 25 4.12 5.95 -0.89
C GLN A 25 4.32 7.42 -0.48
N PRO A 26 5.47 8.05 -0.77
CA PRO A 26 5.74 9.45 -0.41
C PRO A 26 4.67 10.44 -0.88
N LEU A 27 4.07 10.21 -2.06
CA LEU A 27 2.96 11.03 -2.55
C LEU A 27 1.75 10.98 -1.61
N HIS A 28 1.39 9.78 -1.12
CA HIS A 28 0.29 9.61 -0.16
C HIS A 28 0.64 10.28 1.17
N LEU A 29 1.84 10.04 1.69
CA LEU A 29 2.31 10.62 2.96
C LEU A 29 2.32 12.16 2.91
N LYS A 30 2.89 12.77 1.85
CA LYS A 30 2.89 14.23 1.68
C LYS A 30 1.48 14.79 1.59
N THR A 31 0.58 14.10 0.89
CA THR A 31 -0.83 14.51 0.77
C THR A 31 -1.53 14.51 2.13
N MET A 32 -1.36 13.45 2.92
CA MET A 32 -1.91 13.35 4.28
C MET A 32 -1.35 14.43 5.21
N MET A 33 -0.03 14.63 5.19
CA MET A 33 0.63 15.62 6.04
C MET A 33 0.22 17.06 5.68
N LYS A 34 0.02 17.35 4.38
CA LYS A 34 -0.49 18.64 3.92
C LYS A 34 -1.87 18.95 4.46
N MET A 35 -2.79 17.96 4.49
CA MET A 35 -4.12 18.12 5.11
C MET A 35 -4.02 18.42 6.62
N LEU A 36 -2.96 17.92 7.27
CA LEU A 36 -2.64 18.19 8.68
C LEU A 36 -1.73 19.41 8.88
N SER A 37 -1.69 20.34 7.92
CA SER A 37 -0.91 21.59 7.97
C SER A 37 0.61 21.41 8.11
N PHE A 38 1.15 20.24 7.77
CA PHE A 38 2.58 19.96 7.85
C PHE A 38 3.18 19.82 6.45
N GLU A 39 4.12 20.72 6.13
CA GLU A 39 4.83 20.68 4.85
C GLU A 39 6.04 19.74 4.94
N THR A 40 6.05 18.73 4.07
CA THR A 40 7.17 17.77 3.92
C THR A 40 8.00 18.13 2.69
N THR A 41 9.19 17.55 2.55
CA THR A 41 10.05 17.76 1.37
C THR A 41 9.28 17.51 0.07
N ASP A 42 9.59 18.26 -0.99
CA ASP A 42 8.98 18.01 -2.29
C ASP A 42 9.42 16.66 -2.88
N LEU A 43 8.54 16.03 -3.66
CA LEU A 43 8.83 14.71 -4.23
C LEU A 43 9.90 14.77 -5.33
N ASP A 44 10.13 15.95 -5.92
CA ASP A 44 11.26 16.19 -6.81
C ASP A 44 12.52 16.38 -5.98
N LYS A 45 13.48 15.44 -6.11
CA LYS A 45 14.76 15.38 -5.37
C LYS A 45 14.65 14.94 -3.91
N MET A 46 13.57 14.24 -3.54
CA MET A 46 13.50 13.60 -2.23
C MET A 46 14.52 12.47 -2.09
N ARG A 47 14.87 12.15 -0.84
CA ARG A 47 15.60 10.92 -0.50
C ARG A 47 14.68 9.98 0.25
N VAL A 48 14.56 8.74 -0.23
CA VAL A 48 13.67 7.71 0.34
C VAL A 48 14.50 6.53 0.84
N LEU A 49 14.19 6.06 2.04
CA LEU A 49 14.71 4.82 2.60
C LEU A 49 13.56 3.83 2.82
N GLU A 50 13.72 2.59 2.39
CA GLU A 50 12.87 1.47 2.84
C GLU A 50 13.68 0.47 3.65
N ILE A 51 13.17 0.14 4.83
CA ILE A 51 13.70 -0.89 5.74
C ILE A 51 12.87 -2.16 5.54
N GLY A 52 13.52 -3.26 5.18
CA GLY A 52 12.87 -4.51 4.75
C GLY A 52 12.32 -4.40 3.33
N CYS A 53 13.17 -3.97 2.38
CA CYS A 53 12.72 -3.69 1.01
C CYS A 53 12.51 -4.94 0.15
N SER A 54 12.97 -6.11 0.58
CA SER A 54 12.98 -7.34 -0.22
C SER A 54 13.56 -7.07 -1.63
N PHE A 55 12.88 -7.51 -2.69
CA PHE A 55 13.24 -7.27 -4.09
C PHE A 55 13.05 -5.80 -4.56
N GLY A 56 12.54 -4.91 -3.70
CA GLY A 56 12.33 -3.48 -4.01
C GLY A 56 10.99 -3.15 -4.69
N GLY A 57 10.04 -4.07 -4.74
CA GLY A 57 8.76 -3.90 -5.46
C GLY A 57 7.93 -2.69 -5.00
N ASN A 58 8.07 -2.27 -3.74
CA ASN A 58 7.38 -1.09 -3.21
C ASN A 58 8.04 0.23 -3.59
N ILE A 59 9.37 0.25 -3.79
CA ILE A 59 10.17 1.46 -4.01
C ILE A 59 10.64 1.65 -5.46
N ILE A 60 10.58 0.63 -6.32
CA ILE A 60 10.78 0.75 -7.77
C ILE A 60 9.81 1.77 -8.40
N PRO A 61 8.49 1.75 -8.12
CA PRO A 61 7.55 2.74 -8.66
C PRO A 61 7.86 4.18 -8.23
N ILE A 62 8.43 4.36 -7.03
CA ILE A 62 8.89 5.67 -6.54
C ILE A 62 10.02 6.19 -7.42
N ALA A 63 11.01 5.34 -7.71
CA ALA A 63 12.17 5.68 -8.51
C ALA A 63 11.79 6.02 -9.97
N ILE A 64 10.90 5.24 -10.58
CA ILE A 64 10.34 5.50 -11.93
C ILE A 64 9.67 6.88 -11.97
N SER A 65 8.81 7.17 -10.99
CA SER A 65 7.97 8.37 -11.01
C SER A 65 8.71 9.66 -10.63
N ASN A 66 9.91 9.54 -10.05
CA ASN A 66 10.70 10.65 -9.51
C ASN A 66 12.19 10.49 -9.89
N PRO A 67 12.56 10.70 -11.17
CA PRO A 67 13.91 10.39 -11.69
C PRO A 67 15.04 11.22 -11.06
N ASN A 68 14.73 12.36 -10.45
CA ASN A 68 15.70 13.22 -9.76
C ASN A 68 15.89 12.89 -8.27
N SER A 69 15.12 11.93 -7.75
CA SER A 69 15.11 11.53 -6.34
C SER A 69 16.02 10.34 -6.10
N GLU A 70 16.55 10.18 -4.89
CA GLU A 70 17.40 9.05 -4.52
C GLU A 70 16.60 8.05 -3.67
N VAL A 71 16.62 6.78 -4.04
CA VAL A 71 15.85 5.72 -3.38
C VAL A 71 16.79 4.61 -2.91
N ILE A 72 16.74 4.30 -1.62
CA ILE A 72 17.59 3.28 -1.00
C ILE A 72 16.70 2.24 -0.32
N GLY A 73 16.97 0.97 -0.58
CA GLY A 73 16.36 -0.15 0.12
C GLY A 73 17.37 -0.92 0.95
N LEU A 74 17.01 -1.31 2.17
CA LEU A 74 17.81 -2.17 3.05
C LEU A 74 17.05 -3.44 3.33
N ASP A 75 17.71 -4.59 3.20
CA ASP A 75 17.13 -5.89 3.60
C ASP A 75 18.20 -6.83 4.15
N LEU A 76 17.76 -7.79 4.96
CA LEU A 76 18.61 -8.83 5.55
C LEU A 76 18.86 -10.00 4.56
N SER A 77 17.98 -10.26 3.59
CA SER A 77 18.23 -11.32 2.60
C SER A 77 19.14 -10.83 1.48
N LYS A 78 20.38 -11.33 1.45
CA LYS A 78 21.30 -11.08 0.32
C LYS A 78 20.73 -11.56 -1.02
N VAL A 79 20.02 -12.69 -1.03
CA VAL A 79 19.43 -13.25 -2.27
C VAL A 79 18.42 -12.27 -2.87
N GLN A 80 17.52 -11.75 -2.04
CA GLN A 80 16.50 -10.78 -2.49
C GLN A 80 17.13 -9.46 -2.94
N ILE A 81 18.19 -9.01 -2.27
CA ILE A 81 18.91 -7.80 -2.64
C ILE A 81 19.64 -7.95 -3.97
N ASP A 82 20.34 -9.06 -4.19
CA ASP A 82 21.06 -9.30 -5.44
C ASP A 82 20.05 -9.39 -6.61
N GLU A 83 18.99 -10.18 -6.46
CA GLU A 83 17.94 -10.29 -7.47
C GLU A 83 17.21 -8.95 -7.69
N GLY A 84 16.86 -8.21 -6.64
CA GLY A 84 16.24 -6.89 -6.75
C GLY A 84 17.12 -5.87 -7.48
N ASN A 85 18.44 -5.91 -7.29
CA ASN A 85 19.38 -5.08 -8.05
C ASN A 85 19.44 -5.49 -9.54
N ASP A 86 19.37 -6.78 -9.86
CA ASP A 86 19.27 -7.25 -11.26
C ASP A 86 17.97 -6.77 -11.92
N ILE A 87 16.86 -6.73 -11.16
CA ILE A 87 15.57 -6.19 -11.64
C ILE A 87 15.71 -4.70 -11.95
N ILE A 88 16.29 -3.93 -11.03
CA ILE A 88 16.56 -2.50 -11.19
C ILE A 88 17.38 -2.22 -12.46
N GLU A 89 18.42 -3.02 -12.71
CA GLU A 89 19.25 -2.92 -13.91
C GLU A 89 18.46 -3.25 -15.19
N LYS A 90 17.66 -4.33 -15.19
CA LYS A 90 16.80 -4.71 -16.32
C LYS A 90 15.75 -3.64 -16.66
N ILE A 91 15.22 -2.95 -15.65
CA ILE A 91 14.29 -1.83 -15.86
C ILE A 91 15.03 -0.58 -16.39
N GLY A 92 16.32 -0.44 -16.07
CA GLY A 92 17.18 0.66 -16.50
C GLY A 92 17.23 1.83 -15.51
N LEU A 93 16.87 1.61 -14.25
CA LEU A 93 16.83 2.65 -13.22
C LEU A 93 18.22 2.94 -12.66
N LYS A 94 18.51 4.23 -12.41
CA LYS A 94 19.83 4.70 -11.95
C LYS A 94 19.79 5.39 -10.59
N ASN A 95 18.59 5.72 -10.13
CA ASN A 95 18.33 6.54 -8.96
C ASN A 95 17.82 5.70 -7.78
N ILE A 96 17.95 4.37 -7.87
CA ILE A 96 17.60 3.40 -6.84
C ILE A 96 18.72 2.40 -6.62
N LYS A 97 18.98 2.02 -5.36
CA LYS A 97 19.92 0.95 -5.03
C LYS A 97 19.47 0.19 -3.78
N LEU A 98 19.58 -1.14 -3.82
CA LEU A 98 19.30 -2.00 -2.66
C LEU A 98 20.61 -2.48 -2.03
N TYR A 99 20.65 -2.53 -0.70
CA TYR A 99 21.81 -2.95 0.08
C TYR A 99 21.46 -4.05 1.08
N HIS A 100 22.29 -5.09 1.09
CA HIS A 100 22.23 -6.14 2.09
C HIS A 100 22.79 -5.60 3.41
N LYS A 101 21.90 -5.32 4.37
CA LYS A 101 22.21 -4.65 5.64
C LYS A 101 21.31 -5.18 6.75
N ASN A 102 21.94 -5.50 7.88
CA ASN A 102 21.24 -5.70 9.13
C ASN A 102 20.94 -4.33 9.76
N ILE A 103 19.65 -4.04 10.00
CA ILE A 103 19.22 -2.75 10.57
C ILE A 103 19.79 -2.50 11.97
N VAL A 104 20.08 -3.56 12.74
CA VAL A 104 20.71 -3.45 14.08
C VAL A 104 22.12 -2.86 13.99
N GLU A 105 22.82 -3.12 12.89
CA GLU A 105 24.20 -2.68 12.65
C GLU A 105 24.27 -1.38 11.83
N TYR A 106 23.12 -0.88 11.36
CA TYR A 106 23.06 0.32 10.54
C TYR A 106 23.48 1.57 11.34
N ASN A 107 24.43 2.33 10.79
CA ASN A 107 25.08 3.46 11.47
C ASN A 107 24.92 4.79 10.71
N ASN A 108 23.83 4.95 9.94
CA ASN A 108 23.51 6.15 9.16
C ASN A 108 24.54 6.50 8.07
N GLU A 109 25.25 5.51 7.56
CA GLU A 109 26.25 5.65 6.47
C GLU A 109 25.69 6.25 5.17
N PHE A 110 24.37 6.23 4.97
CA PHE A 110 23.71 6.84 3.79
C PHE A 110 23.14 8.25 4.05
N GLY A 111 23.37 8.81 5.25
CA GLY A 111 22.91 10.13 5.64
C GLY A 111 21.42 10.17 5.98
N LYS A 112 20.76 11.30 5.69
CA LYS A 112 19.36 11.53 6.06
C LYS A 112 18.39 11.39 4.89
N PHE A 113 17.16 11.02 5.20
CA PHE A 113 16.06 10.76 4.27
C PHE A 113 14.84 11.60 4.62
N ASP A 114 14.12 12.03 3.58
CA ASP A 114 12.87 12.78 3.69
C ASP A 114 11.69 11.86 4.00
N TYR A 115 11.75 10.65 3.45
CA TYR A 115 10.76 9.61 3.70
C TYR A 115 11.43 8.31 4.11
N ILE A 116 10.97 7.71 5.21
CA ILE A 116 11.40 6.38 5.65
C ILE A 116 10.20 5.44 5.68
N ILE A 117 10.30 4.31 5.01
CA ILE A 117 9.25 3.29 4.90
C ILE A 117 9.71 2.05 5.65
N CYS A 118 8.85 1.51 6.51
CA CYS A 118 9.05 0.22 7.17
C CYS A 118 7.71 -0.52 7.17
N HIS A 119 7.42 -1.23 6.08
CA HIS A 119 6.14 -1.90 5.88
C HIS A 119 6.30 -3.42 5.98
N GLY A 120 5.47 -4.07 6.79
CA GLY A 120 5.45 -5.54 6.87
C GLY A 120 6.66 -6.14 7.60
N VAL A 121 7.30 -5.36 8.49
CA VAL A 121 8.50 -5.80 9.24
C VAL A 121 8.28 -5.72 10.74
N PHE A 122 7.69 -4.64 11.25
CA PHE A 122 7.77 -4.27 12.67
C PHE A 122 7.16 -5.29 13.64
N SER A 123 6.12 -6.03 13.22
CA SER A 123 5.51 -7.12 14.01
C SER A 123 6.23 -8.47 13.87
N TRP A 124 7.14 -8.62 12.91
CA TRP A 124 7.79 -9.88 12.56
C TRP A 124 9.22 -9.99 13.06
N VAL A 125 9.61 -9.07 13.94
CA VAL A 125 10.99 -8.96 14.42
C VAL A 125 11.02 -8.85 15.93
N SER A 126 12.15 -9.21 16.53
CA SER A 126 12.38 -9.10 17.96
C SER A 126 12.36 -7.64 18.45
N ASP A 127 12.16 -7.43 19.75
CA ASP A 127 12.19 -6.09 20.36
C ASP A 127 13.51 -5.35 20.14
N GLU A 128 14.65 -6.07 20.10
CA GLU A 128 15.95 -5.49 19.75
C GLU A 128 15.94 -4.85 18.36
N VAL A 129 15.34 -5.53 17.38
CA VAL A 129 15.23 -5.04 16.01
C VAL A 129 14.22 -3.89 15.93
N LYS A 130 13.10 -3.94 16.65
CA LYS A 130 12.14 -2.82 16.72
C LYS A 130 12.81 -1.55 17.28
N GLU A 131 13.56 -1.69 18.37
CA GLU A 131 14.32 -0.58 18.96
C GLU A 131 15.37 -0.03 17.99
N ALA A 132 16.05 -0.90 17.23
CA ALA A 132 16.96 -0.49 16.18
C ALA A 132 16.24 0.28 15.05
N ILE A 133 15.09 -0.21 14.56
CA ILE A 133 14.28 0.47 13.53
C ILE A 133 13.93 1.88 14.00
N LEU A 134 13.40 2.05 15.22
CA LEU A 134 13.02 3.37 15.73
C LEU A 134 14.22 4.31 15.90
N LYS A 135 15.37 3.78 16.34
CA LYS A 135 16.62 4.55 16.41
C LYS A 135 17.09 5.01 15.03
N VAL A 136 17.00 4.15 14.02
CA VAL A 136 17.34 4.49 12.63
C VAL A 136 16.38 5.55 12.11
N VAL A 137 15.07 5.38 12.33
CA VAL A 137 14.06 6.39 11.96
C VAL A 137 14.42 7.74 12.60
N LYS A 138 14.65 7.82 13.91
CA LYS A 138 15.00 9.11 14.55
C LYS A 138 16.27 9.73 13.99
N SER A 139 17.32 8.92 13.79
CA SER A 139 18.65 9.45 13.48
C SER A 139 18.88 9.72 11.98
N SER A 140 18.16 9.02 11.11
CA SER A 140 18.22 9.15 9.65
C SER A 140 17.11 10.01 9.05
N LEU A 141 16.10 10.43 9.81
CA LEU A 141 15.04 11.30 9.26
C LEU A 141 15.48 12.77 9.22
N THR A 142 15.20 13.47 8.12
CA THR A 142 15.38 14.93 8.03
C THR A 142 14.46 15.67 9.00
N GLU A 143 14.69 16.96 9.24
CA GLU A 143 13.92 17.74 10.23
C GLU A 143 12.42 17.73 9.93
N ASN A 144 12.03 17.92 8.66
CA ASN A 144 10.63 17.86 8.21
C ASN A 144 10.30 16.51 7.53
N GLY A 145 11.12 15.50 7.78
CA GLY A 145 10.93 14.18 7.22
C GLY A 145 9.78 13.43 7.91
N VAL A 146 9.27 12.42 7.19
CA VAL A 146 8.17 11.57 7.64
C VAL A 146 8.53 10.10 7.49
N ALA A 147 8.26 9.32 8.53
CA ALA A 147 8.36 7.87 8.47
C ALA A 147 6.96 7.24 8.42
N VAL A 148 6.85 6.06 7.83
CA VAL A 148 5.65 5.23 7.90
C VAL A 148 6.03 3.83 8.37
N ILE A 149 5.36 3.36 9.43
CA ILE A 149 5.57 2.02 9.99
C ILE A 149 4.24 1.29 10.04
N SER A 150 4.19 0.09 9.46
CA SER A 150 3.03 -0.78 9.57
C SER A 150 3.26 -1.96 10.52
N TYR A 151 2.20 -2.33 11.24
CA TYR A 151 2.24 -3.36 12.28
C TYR A 151 0.85 -3.92 12.58
N ASN A 152 0.81 -5.17 13.02
CA ASN A 152 -0.38 -5.85 13.51
C ASN A 152 -0.77 -5.27 14.88
N THR A 153 -2.08 -5.15 15.14
CA THR A 153 -2.59 -4.51 16.35
C THR A 153 -3.61 -5.33 17.12
N TYR A 154 -3.62 -5.12 18.44
CA TYR A 154 -4.69 -5.58 19.31
C TYR A 154 -5.80 -4.52 19.47
N PRO A 155 -7.06 -4.95 19.68
CA PRO A 155 -7.51 -6.33 19.94
C PRO A 155 -7.78 -7.19 18.69
N GLY A 156 -7.77 -6.64 17.48
CA GLY A 156 -8.18 -7.36 16.26
C GLY A 156 -7.39 -8.63 15.99
N TRP A 157 -6.12 -8.66 16.39
CA TRP A 157 -5.28 -9.85 16.25
C TRP A 157 -5.56 -10.99 17.24
N LYS A 158 -6.30 -10.77 18.34
CA LYS A 158 -6.47 -11.80 19.39
C LYS A 158 -7.14 -13.09 18.91
N ARG A 159 -8.11 -13.01 17.98
CA ARG A 159 -8.74 -14.21 17.41
C ARG A 159 -7.82 -14.92 16.42
N ILE A 160 -6.89 -14.17 15.84
CA ILE A 160 -5.90 -14.67 14.89
C ILE A 160 -4.78 -15.41 15.65
N ASP A 161 -4.43 -14.95 16.84
CA ASP A 161 -3.54 -15.69 17.76
C ASP A 161 -4.09 -17.09 18.05
N VAL A 162 -5.39 -17.22 18.34
CA VAL A 162 -6.00 -18.55 18.61
C VAL A 162 -5.86 -19.47 17.39
N ALA A 163 -6.04 -18.95 16.18
CA ALA A 163 -5.86 -19.72 14.96
C ALA A 163 -4.40 -20.15 14.78
N ARG A 164 -3.47 -19.22 15.04
CA ARG A 164 -2.03 -19.44 14.98
C ARG A 164 -1.59 -20.51 15.98
N ASP A 165 -1.98 -20.38 17.23
CA ASP A 165 -1.67 -21.31 18.32
C ASP A 165 -2.16 -22.72 17.99
N LEU A 166 -3.37 -22.83 17.44
CA LEU A 166 -3.92 -24.11 17.00
C LEU A 166 -3.07 -24.75 15.89
N MET A 167 -2.65 -23.97 14.90
CA MET A 167 -1.79 -24.46 13.82
C MET A 167 -0.43 -24.90 14.35
N LEU A 168 0.23 -24.08 15.18
CA LEU A 168 1.54 -24.42 15.77
C LEU A 168 1.45 -25.65 16.66
N PHE A 169 0.45 -25.73 17.55
CA PHE A 169 0.20 -26.89 18.39
C PHE A 169 0.01 -28.16 17.56
N SER A 170 -0.72 -28.08 16.43
CA SER A 170 -0.92 -29.24 15.56
C SER A 170 0.39 -29.79 15.01
N ILE A 171 1.33 -28.91 14.64
CA ILE A 171 2.65 -29.28 14.14
C ILE A 171 3.52 -29.85 15.26
N GLU A 172 3.52 -29.22 16.44
CA GLU A 172 4.29 -29.71 17.59
C GLU A 172 3.81 -31.10 18.04
N ASN A 173 2.49 -31.31 18.12
CA ASN A 173 1.91 -32.60 18.47
C ASN A 173 2.25 -33.71 17.46
N LEU A 174 2.39 -33.39 16.16
CA LEU A 174 2.86 -34.35 15.15
C LEU A 174 4.33 -34.71 15.36
N LYS A 175 5.18 -33.73 15.66
CA LYS A 175 6.60 -33.93 15.95
C LYS A 175 6.81 -34.77 17.22
N ASP A 176 6.05 -34.51 18.27
CA ASP A 176 6.07 -35.30 19.52
C ASP A 176 5.69 -36.76 19.30
N ARG A 177 4.86 -37.01 18.27
CA ARG A 177 4.48 -38.35 17.81
C ARG A 177 5.48 -38.96 16.82
N LEU A 178 6.64 -38.34 16.64
CA LEU A 178 7.72 -38.77 15.74
C LEU A 178 7.31 -38.85 14.26
N LEU A 179 6.31 -38.07 13.85
CA LEU A 179 5.92 -37.93 12.45
C LEU A 179 6.79 -36.85 11.79
N ASN A 180 7.31 -37.14 10.60
CA ASN A 180 8.13 -36.18 9.87
C ASN A 180 7.23 -35.09 9.27
N VAL A 181 7.49 -33.84 9.64
CA VAL A 181 6.82 -32.66 9.09
C VAL A 181 7.90 -31.80 8.44
N ASN A 182 7.96 -31.80 7.11
CA ASN A 182 8.81 -30.87 6.39
C ASN A 182 8.18 -29.46 6.40
N ASP A 183 8.96 -28.42 6.10
CA ASP A 183 8.48 -27.04 6.14
C ASP A 183 7.40 -26.73 5.09
N GLN A 184 7.39 -27.45 3.96
CA GLN A 184 6.42 -27.28 2.87
C GLN A 184 5.02 -27.79 3.27
N ASP A 185 4.95 -28.85 4.07
CA ASP A 185 3.69 -29.48 4.48
C ASP A 185 3.05 -28.79 5.69
N LYS A 186 3.80 -27.95 6.43
CA LYS A 186 3.32 -27.27 7.64
C LYS A 186 2.01 -26.50 7.43
N VAL A 187 1.88 -25.80 6.30
CA VAL A 187 0.71 -24.97 6.03
C VAL A 187 -0.53 -25.82 5.81
N GLU A 188 -0.44 -26.90 5.01
CA GLU A 188 -1.59 -27.78 4.77
C GLU A 188 -1.97 -28.59 6.02
N MET A 189 -0.99 -28.97 6.84
CA MET A 189 -1.24 -29.56 8.15
C MET A 189 -1.94 -28.57 9.09
N GLY A 190 -1.49 -27.31 9.14
CA GLY A 190 -2.15 -26.24 9.87
C GLY A 190 -3.58 -26.02 9.40
N LYS A 191 -3.81 -25.92 8.08
CA LYS A 191 -5.17 -25.83 7.49
C LYS A 191 -6.04 -27.02 7.89
N SER A 192 -5.47 -28.23 7.94
CA SER A 192 -6.19 -29.43 8.38
C SER A 192 -6.60 -29.35 9.85
N ALA A 193 -5.75 -28.80 10.72
CA ALA A 193 -6.09 -28.52 12.11
C ALA A 193 -7.21 -27.47 12.23
N ILE A 194 -7.17 -26.42 11.42
CA ILE A 194 -8.25 -25.42 11.35
C ILE A 194 -9.58 -26.06 10.92
N ARG A 195 -9.59 -26.90 9.88
CA ARG A 195 -10.79 -27.64 9.42
C ARG A 195 -11.35 -28.52 10.53
N PHE A 196 -10.49 -29.32 11.18
CA PHE A 196 -10.90 -30.13 12.32
C PHE A 196 -11.53 -29.30 13.44
N TYR A 197 -10.95 -28.15 13.76
CA TYR A 197 -11.48 -27.25 14.78
C TYR A 197 -12.83 -26.64 14.36
N LEU A 198 -12.97 -26.21 13.11
CA LEU A 198 -14.24 -25.69 12.58
C LEU A 198 -15.38 -26.71 12.68
N ASP A 199 -15.10 -27.98 12.39
CA ASP A 199 -16.10 -29.05 12.39
C ASP A 199 -16.53 -29.50 13.80
N ASN A 200 -15.67 -29.29 14.80
CA ASN A 200 -15.84 -29.90 16.13
C ASN A 200 -15.90 -28.91 17.30
N SER A 201 -15.61 -27.62 17.08
CA SER A 201 -15.57 -26.62 18.17
C SER A 201 -16.95 -26.04 18.49
N ILE A 202 -17.10 -25.59 19.75
CA ILE A 202 -18.33 -24.94 20.27
C ILE A 202 -18.13 -23.41 20.36
N VAL A 203 -17.31 -22.84 19.48
CA VAL A 203 -17.03 -21.39 19.46
C VAL A 203 -18.12 -20.59 18.76
N ASP A 204 -18.15 -19.29 19.03
CA ASP A 204 -19.06 -18.35 18.37
C ASP A 204 -18.80 -18.26 16.84
N GLU A 205 -19.82 -17.83 16.08
CA GLU A 205 -19.72 -17.74 14.62
C GLU A 205 -18.65 -16.73 14.16
N ASN A 206 -18.37 -15.67 14.92
CA ASN A 206 -17.31 -14.71 14.55
C ASN A 206 -15.94 -15.38 14.58
N MET A 207 -15.68 -16.27 15.55
CA MET A 207 -14.45 -17.07 15.55
C MET A 207 -14.39 -18.01 14.35
N LYS A 208 -15.51 -18.67 14.01
CA LYS A 208 -15.55 -19.56 12.84
C LYS A 208 -15.29 -18.79 11.55
N ASP A 209 -15.82 -17.59 11.40
CA ASP A 209 -15.61 -16.78 10.20
C ASP A 209 -14.16 -16.31 10.07
N VAL A 210 -13.50 -15.95 11.17
CA VAL A 210 -12.04 -15.71 11.18
C VAL A 210 -11.31 -16.94 10.64
N LEU A 211 -11.61 -18.13 11.15
CA LEU A 211 -10.95 -19.37 10.74
C LEU A 211 -11.23 -19.77 9.29
N LYS A 212 -12.48 -19.62 8.80
CA LYS A 212 -12.84 -19.87 7.40
C LYS A 212 -12.05 -18.96 6.47
N ASN A 213 -12.01 -17.66 6.78
CA ASN A 213 -11.25 -16.68 5.99
C ASN A 213 -9.75 -17.01 5.91
N LEU A 214 -9.18 -17.71 6.90
CA LEU A 214 -7.79 -18.16 6.84
C LEU A 214 -7.56 -19.30 5.85
N LEU A 215 -8.52 -20.21 5.70
CA LEU A 215 -8.39 -21.35 4.80
C LEU A 215 -8.26 -20.93 3.32
N ASP A 216 -8.91 -19.83 2.96
CA ASP A 216 -8.92 -19.26 1.61
C ASP A 216 -7.65 -18.46 1.28
N LYS A 217 -6.80 -18.19 2.28
CA LYS A 217 -5.55 -17.46 2.04
C LYS A 217 -4.50 -18.34 1.37
N ASP A 218 -3.67 -17.68 0.58
CA ASP A 218 -2.53 -18.27 -0.10
C ASP A 218 -1.56 -18.93 0.89
N THR A 219 -0.98 -20.06 0.49
CA THR A 219 -0.10 -20.89 1.32
C THR A 219 1.12 -20.11 1.80
N HIS A 220 1.69 -19.26 0.96
CA HIS A 220 2.85 -18.46 1.31
C HIS A 220 2.47 -17.35 2.30
N TYR A 221 1.35 -16.65 2.07
CA TYR A 221 0.82 -15.70 3.06
C TYR A 221 0.65 -16.37 4.43
N LEU A 222 0.07 -17.58 4.47
CA LEU A 222 -0.13 -18.28 5.73
C LEU A 222 1.18 -18.71 6.40
N TYR A 223 2.19 -19.09 5.62
CA TYR A 223 3.49 -19.44 6.18
C TYR A 223 4.11 -18.25 6.92
N HIS A 224 4.25 -17.11 6.23
CA HIS A 224 4.87 -15.93 6.82
C HIS A 224 4.05 -15.37 7.98
N GLU A 225 2.72 -15.33 7.83
CA GLU A 225 1.85 -14.73 8.82
C GLU A 225 1.69 -15.59 10.10
N TYR A 226 1.72 -16.91 9.98
CA TYR A 226 1.36 -17.81 11.10
C TYR A 226 2.49 -18.71 11.61
N PHE A 227 3.53 -18.94 10.82
CA PHE A 227 4.60 -19.86 11.18
C PHE A 227 5.95 -19.19 11.42
N GLU A 228 6.10 -17.89 11.11
CA GLU A 228 7.31 -17.14 11.49
C GLU A 228 7.51 -17.12 12.99
N LYS A 229 8.78 -17.18 13.43
CA LYS A 229 9.15 -17.23 14.86
C LYS A 229 8.61 -16.04 15.65
N TYR A 230 8.63 -14.86 15.05
CA TYR A 230 8.10 -13.64 15.65
C TYR A 230 6.83 -13.24 14.92
N ASN A 231 5.73 -13.14 15.65
CA ASN A 231 4.55 -12.37 15.27
C ASN A 231 4.08 -11.73 16.57
N ASP A 232 4.41 -10.45 16.71
CA ASP A 232 4.15 -9.69 17.92
C ASP A 232 3.26 -8.48 17.57
N PRO A 233 1.93 -8.68 17.53
CA PRO A 233 0.98 -7.60 17.48
C PRO A 233 1.05 -6.79 18.78
N MET A 234 0.82 -5.48 18.68
CA MET A 234 0.89 -4.60 19.85
C MET A 234 -0.31 -3.68 19.93
N TYR A 235 -0.60 -3.17 21.13
CA TYR A 235 -1.56 -2.08 21.24
C TYR A 235 -0.95 -0.78 20.69
N PHE A 236 -1.79 0.05 20.07
CA PHE A 236 -1.37 1.35 19.55
C PHE A 236 -0.74 2.25 20.63
N TYR A 237 -1.27 2.25 21.85
CA TYR A 237 -0.71 3.04 22.94
C TYR A 237 0.70 2.56 23.36
N GLU A 238 1.02 1.28 23.18
CA GLU A 238 2.35 0.72 23.48
C GLU A 238 3.33 1.15 22.40
N PHE A 239 2.93 1.04 21.13
CA PHE A 239 3.69 1.58 20.01
C PHE A 239 3.99 3.08 20.17
N SER A 240 2.99 3.87 20.56
CA SER A 240 3.17 5.30 20.84
C SER A 240 4.18 5.57 21.96
N LYS A 241 4.18 4.75 23.03
CA LYS A 241 5.20 4.83 24.09
C LYS A 241 6.60 4.49 23.57
N MET A 242 6.74 3.52 22.67
CA MET A 242 8.02 3.21 22.03
C MET A 242 8.52 4.40 21.20
N LEU A 243 7.66 5.03 20.38
CA LEU A 243 8.01 6.23 19.63
C LEU A 243 8.50 7.37 20.55
N ALA A 244 7.79 7.62 21.64
CA ALA A 244 8.12 8.70 22.57
C ALA A 244 9.53 8.54 23.19
N LYS A 245 9.98 7.30 23.47
CA LYS A 245 11.34 7.02 23.96
C LYS A 245 12.43 7.46 22.97
N HIS A 246 12.10 7.54 21.68
CA HIS A 246 13.00 7.94 20.60
C HIS A 246 12.79 9.38 20.13
N ASN A 247 12.03 10.21 20.86
CA ASN A 247 11.67 11.57 20.44
C ASN A 247 10.97 11.60 19.07
N LEU A 248 10.11 10.61 18.85
CA LEU A 248 9.23 10.49 17.70
C LEU A 248 7.77 10.57 18.17
N ILE A 249 6.89 11.01 17.27
CA ILE A 249 5.46 11.06 17.52
C ILE A 249 4.70 10.38 16.38
N HIS A 250 3.63 9.68 16.73
CA HIS A 250 2.61 9.29 15.77
C HIS A 250 1.80 10.54 15.38
N VAL A 251 1.58 10.79 14.10
CA VAL A 251 0.78 11.91 13.60
C VAL A 251 -0.64 11.45 13.33
N VAL A 252 -0.79 10.51 12.39
CA VAL A 252 -2.07 9.94 11.96
C VAL A 252 -1.81 8.54 11.39
N ASP A 253 -2.82 7.70 11.33
CA ASP A 253 -2.78 6.51 10.48
C ASP A 253 -2.88 6.91 9.01
N SER A 254 -2.15 6.21 8.15
CA SER A 254 -2.18 6.42 6.71
C SER A 254 -3.56 6.16 6.09
N SER A 255 -4.46 5.50 6.81
CA SER A 255 -5.90 5.46 6.53
C SER A 255 -6.62 6.41 7.48
N MET A 256 -7.20 7.49 6.98
CA MET A 256 -7.86 8.51 7.80
C MET A 256 -8.96 7.92 8.71
N SER A 257 -9.65 6.88 8.23
CA SER A 257 -10.68 6.17 8.98
C SER A 257 -10.19 5.50 10.26
N ASN A 258 -8.87 5.24 10.39
CA ASN A 258 -8.27 4.67 11.59
C ASN A 258 -8.05 5.67 12.71
N SER A 259 -7.67 6.89 12.38
CA SER A 259 -7.51 7.95 13.38
C SER A 259 -8.82 8.71 13.64
N TYR A 260 -9.70 8.80 12.63
CA TYR A 260 -10.94 9.58 12.71
C TYR A 260 -12.18 8.78 12.33
N PRO A 261 -12.51 7.68 13.05
CA PRO A 261 -13.62 6.82 12.68
C PRO A 261 -14.97 7.54 12.71
N ASN A 262 -15.88 7.10 11.83
CA ASN A 262 -17.23 7.63 11.73
C ASN A 262 -18.15 7.02 12.79
N PHE A 263 -18.01 7.48 14.04
CA PHE A 263 -18.94 7.19 15.12
C PHE A 263 -20.01 8.27 15.28
N ASN A 264 -21.16 7.88 15.83
CA ASN A 264 -22.21 8.84 16.19
C ASN A 264 -21.73 9.81 17.30
N GLN A 265 -22.45 10.92 17.47
CA GLN A 265 -22.05 11.98 18.39
C GLN A 265 -22.02 11.51 19.86
N GLU A 266 -22.88 10.56 20.23
CA GLU A 266 -22.93 10.00 21.59
C GLU A 266 -21.64 9.26 21.92
N VAL A 267 -21.19 8.36 21.04
CA VAL A 267 -19.93 7.63 21.19
C VAL A 267 -18.73 8.58 21.21
N LYS A 268 -18.69 9.57 20.31
CA LYS A 268 -17.62 10.59 20.30
C LYS A 268 -17.59 11.38 21.61
N THR A 269 -18.75 11.76 22.14
CA THR A 269 -18.85 12.49 23.41
C THR A 269 -18.39 11.63 24.59
N ALA A 270 -18.80 10.36 24.64
CA ALA A 270 -18.36 9.43 25.68
C ALA A 270 -16.84 9.24 25.68
N ILE A 271 -16.22 9.06 24.51
CA ILE A 271 -14.76 8.92 24.37
C ILE A 271 -14.04 10.20 24.76
N ASN A 272 -14.55 11.36 24.35
CA ASN A 272 -13.98 12.65 24.75
C ASN A 272 -14.04 12.86 26.27
N ASN A 273 -15.14 12.45 26.92
CA ASN A 273 -15.27 12.52 28.38
C ASN A 273 -14.28 11.59 29.10
N GLU A 274 -14.05 10.39 28.56
CA GLU A 274 -13.12 9.41 29.13
C GLU A 274 -11.65 9.80 28.94
N CYS A 275 -11.30 10.30 27.75
CA CYS A 275 -9.91 10.52 27.35
C CYS A 275 -9.42 11.96 27.56
N GLY A 276 -10.33 12.93 27.66
CA GLY A 276 -9.99 14.36 27.60
C GLY A 276 -9.20 14.68 26.32
N ASP A 277 -8.08 15.39 26.48
CA ASP A 277 -7.19 15.79 25.38
C ASP A 277 -6.17 14.70 24.97
N ASN A 278 -6.21 13.52 25.60
CA ASN A 278 -5.28 12.43 25.29
C ASN A 278 -5.66 11.72 23.98
N ARG A 279 -5.18 12.24 22.85
CA ARG A 279 -5.43 11.66 21.52
C ARG A 279 -5.00 10.20 21.40
N ILE A 280 -3.88 9.82 22.01
CA ILE A 280 -3.39 8.43 21.94
C ILE A 280 -4.40 7.48 22.61
N ALA A 281 -4.99 7.90 23.74
CA ALA A 281 -6.06 7.15 24.37
C ALA A 281 -7.31 7.07 23.48
N LYS A 282 -7.73 8.19 22.86
CA LYS A 282 -8.90 8.20 21.94
C LYS A 282 -8.73 7.20 20.79
N GLU A 283 -7.60 7.25 20.09
CA GLU A 283 -7.32 6.32 18.99
C GLU A 283 -7.21 4.87 19.47
N GLN A 284 -6.69 4.62 20.66
CA GLN A 284 -6.71 3.29 21.24
C GLN A 284 -8.14 2.79 21.55
N TYR A 285 -9.03 3.65 22.04
CA TYR A 285 -10.45 3.30 22.21
C TYR A 285 -11.12 3.02 20.85
N TYR A 286 -10.77 3.78 19.82
CA TYR A 286 -11.25 3.51 18.46
C TYR A 286 -10.78 2.14 17.94
N ASP A 287 -9.58 1.68 18.30
CA ASP A 287 -9.13 0.33 17.98
C ASP A 287 -9.93 -0.74 18.71
N PHE A 288 -10.25 -0.52 19.99
CA PHE A 288 -11.10 -1.43 20.74
C PHE A 288 -12.51 -1.53 20.14
N LEU A 289 -13.12 -0.39 19.81
CA LEU A 289 -14.49 -0.34 19.27
C LEU A 289 -14.61 -0.91 17.86
N ARG A 290 -13.55 -0.82 17.05
CA ARG A 290 -13.53 -1.33 15.67
C ARG A 290 -12.88 -2.70 15.54
N ASN A 291 -12.37 -3.25 16.63
CA ASN A 291 -11.56 -4.46 16.62
C ASN A 291 -10.39 -4.36 15.62
N ALA A 292 -9.65 -3.24 15.65
CA ALA A 292 -8.60 -2.95 14.69
C ALA A 292 -7.49 -4.02 14.73
N GLN A 293 -7.15 -4.54 13.56
CA GLN A 293 -6.19 -5.64 13.37
C GLN A 293 -4.82 -5.15 12.86
N PHE A 294 -4.77 -3.98 12.22
CA PHE A 294 -3.58 -3.48 11.55
C PHE A 294 -3.56 -1.96 11.55
N ARG A 295 -2.37 -1.38 11.71
CA ARG A 295 -2.12 0.06 11.56
C ARG A 295 -0.98 0.33 10.60
N THR A 296 -1.02 1.50 9.99
CA THR A 296 0.06 2.07 9.17
C THR A 296 0.30 3.49 9.66
N SER A 297 1.14 3.62 10.68
CA SER A 297 1.34 4.88 11.39
C SER A 297 2.30 5.81 10.65
N ILE A 298 1.84 7.04 10.38
CA ILE A 298 2.69 8.14 9.91
C ILE A 298 3.34 8.81 11.12
N ILE A 299 4.66 8.99 11.06
CA ILE A 299 5.52 9.36 12.18
C ILE A 299 6.42 10.53 11.78
N THR A 300 6.70 11.43 12.71
CA THR A 300 7.74 12.46 12.55
C THR A 300 8.44 12.73 13.89
N HIS A 301 9.40 13.67 13.89
CA HIS A 301 10.08 14.13 15.10
C HIS A 301 9.11 14.76 16.09
N SER A 302 9.31 14.52 17.39
CA SER A 302 8.52 15.15 18.47
C SER A 302 8.53 16.68 18.42
N GLU A 303 9.62 17.26 17.91
CA GLU A 303 9.86 18.67 17.72
C GLU A 303 8.91 19.30 16.69
N ASN A 304 8.29 18.48 15.84
CA ASN A 304 7.29 18.92 14.86
C ASN A 304 5.86 18.96 15.44
N SER A 305 5.64 18.59 16.72
CA SER A 305 4.30 18.57 17.33
C SER A 305 3.56 19.92 17.22
N SER A 306 4.29 21.05 17.27
CA SER A 306 3.71 22.39 17.13
C SER A 306 3.50 22.84 15.67
N LYS A 307 4.08 22.11 14.71
CA LYS A 307 3.97 22.38 13.27
C LYS A 307 2.85 21.55 12.61
N VAL A 308 2.38 20.49 13.27
CA VAL A 308 1.36 19.58 12.76
C VAL A 308 0.04 19.85 13.47
N ASN A 309 -1.07 19.85 12.72
CA ASN A 309 -2.39 19.84 13.31
C ASN A 309 -2.72 18.44 13.87
N LEU A 310 -2.63 18.30 15.19
CA LEU A 310 -2.91 17.04 15.90
C LEU A 310 -4.30 17.02 16.56
N THR A 311 -5.21 17.92 16.17
CA THR A 311 -6.58 17.94 16.68
C THR A 311 -7.48 16.96 15.92
N ASP A 312 -8.71 16.79 16.42
CA ASP A 312 -9.75 16.00 15.76
C ASP A 312 -10.44 16.75 14.60
N GLU A 313 -9.98 17.95 14.27
CA GLU A 313 -10.57 18.84 13.28
C GLU A 313 -9.62 19.08 12.11
N ILE A 314 -10.13 18.95 10.88
CA ILE A 314 -9.40 19.34 9.67
C ILE A 314 -9.83 20.75 9.28
N LEU A 315 -8.85 21.63 9.15
CA LEU A 315 -9.06 22.99 8.64
C LEU A 315 -9.43 22.89 7.15
N LEU A 316 -10.68 23.25 6.82
CA LEU A 316 -11.19 23.12 5.45
C LEU A 316 -10.33 23.86 4.42
N GLU A 317 -9.78 25.03 4.78
CA GLU A 317 -8.87 25.78 3.90
C GLU A 317 -7.58 25.01 3.53
N ARG A 318 -7.17 23.99 4.30
CA ARG A 318 -6.02 23.14 3.95
C ARG A 318 -6.34 22.20 2.80
N LEU A 319 -7.62 21.99 2.50
CA LEU A 319 -8.06 21.21 1.35
C LEU A 319 -7.97 22.00 0.04
N ASP A 320 -7.86 23.34 0.06
CA ASP A 320 -7.88 24.20 -1.14
C ASP A 320 -6.89 23.75 -2.23
N ASP A 321 -5.69 23.34 -1.81
CA ASP A 321 -4.59 22.94 -2.68
C ASP A 321 -4.49 21.43 -2.92
N ILE A 322 -5.46 20.66 -2.45
CA ILE A 322 -5.62 19.26 -2.81
C ILE A 322 -6.38 19.20 -4.13
N TYR A 323 -5.90 18.37 -5.04
CA TYR A 323 -6.57 18.06 -6.29
C TYR A 323 -7.35 16.77 -6.13
N VAL A 324 -8.53 16.72 -6.76
CA VAL A 324 -9.39 15.53 -6.76
C VAL A 324 -9.84 15.17 -8.16
N ARG A 325 -10.03 13.87 -8.41
CA ARG A 325 -10.66 13.32 -9.61
C ARG A 325 -11.38 12.03 -9.29
N GLY A 326 -12.36 11.67 -10.11
CA GLY A 326 -13.05 10.39 -10.00
C GLY A 326 -13.89 10.14 -11.23
N VAL A 327 -14.15 8.86 -11.50
CA VAL A 327 -15.08 8.41 -12.52
C VAL A 327 -16.21 7.66 -11.83
N TYR A 328 -17.44 8.05 -12.14
CA TYR A 328 -18.63 7.54 -11.47
C TYR A 328 -19.66 7.07 -12.50
N SER A 329 -20.31 5.94 -12.25
CA SER A 329 -21.46 5.46 -13.02
C SER A 329 -22.76 5.74 -12.27
N LEU A 330 -23.86 5.90 -13.01
CA LEU A 330 -25.21 6.03 -12.45
C LEU A 330 -26.02 4.81 -12.89
N GLU A 331 -26.37 3.97 -11.93
CA GLU A 331 -27.09 2.71 -12.15
C GLU A 331 -28.30 2.67 -11.21
N ASP A 332 -29.50 2.41 -11.74
CA ASP A 332 -30.75 2.37 -10.97
C ASP A 332 -30.99 3.60 -10.06
N GLY A 333 -30.57 4.78 -10.54
CA GLY A 333 -30.70 6.04 -9.81
C GLY A 333 -29.68 6.23 -8.66
N LYS A 334 -28.67 5.37 -8.58
CA LYS A 334 -27.63 5.40 -7.55
C LYS A 334 -26.25 5.54 -8.18
N TRP A 335 -25.45 6.44 -7.62
CA TRP A 335 -24.08 6.63 -8.07
C TRP A 335 -23.19 5.50 -7.56
N LYS A 336 -22.23 5.08 -8.38
CA LYS A 336 -21.19 4.13 -8.00
C LYS A 336 -19.80 4.65 -8.30
N TYR A 337 -18.85 4.25 -7.46
CA TYR A 337 -17.41 4.40 -7.67
C TYR A 337 -16.78 3.01 -7.74
N GLY A 338 -16.40 2.58 -8.95
CA GLY A 338 -16.17 1.16 -9.21
C GLY A 338 -17.43 0.36 -8.85
N GLU A 339 -17.27 -0.68 -8.03
CA GLU A 339 -18.38 -1.51 -7.54
C GLU A 339 -19.09 -0.92 -6.30
N THR A 340 -18.60 0.19 -5.75
CA THR A 340 -19.10 0.75 -4.49
C THR A 340 -20.26 1.71 -4.72
N GLU A 341 -21.44 1.41 -4.18
CA GLU A 341 -22.59 2.31 -4.15
C GLU A 341 -22.32 3.53 -3.24
N LEU A 342 -22.61 4.73 -3.74
CA LEU A 342 -22.49 5.99 -3.02
C LEU A 342 -23.83 6.38 -2.41
N TYR A 343 -23.83 6.65 -1.11
CA TYR A 343 -25.03 7.08 -0.37
C TYR A 343 -25.38 8.57 -0.54
N GLU A 344 -24.45 9.38 -1.06
CA GLU A 344 -24.61 10.84 -1.14
C GLU A 344 -25.19 11.26 -2.50
N GLN A 345 -26.26 12.07 -2.48
CA GLN A 345 -26.81 12.71 -3.68
C GLN A 345 -25.99 13.95 -4.02
N ASN A 346 -24.91 13.77 -4.80
CA ASN A 346 -24.09 14.88 -5.30
C ASN A 346 -23.99 14.88 -6.83
N ASP A 347 -25.14 14.75 -7.50
CA ASP A 347 -25.26 14.55 -8.94
C ASP A 347 -24.42 15.53 -9.78
N LYS A 348 -24.40 16.81 -9.38
CA LYS A 348 -23.66 17.84 -10.13
C LYS A 348 -22.15 17.70 -9.97
N LEU A 349 -21.65 17.45 -8.76
CA LEU A 349 -20.22 17.28 -8.51
C LEU A 349 -19.72 15.99 -9.17
N LEU A 350 -20.39 14.86 -8.91
CA LEU A 350 -19.96 13.56 -9.39
C LEU A 350 -19.96 13.51 -10.92
N LYS A 351 -21.02 14.03 -11.56
CA LYS A 351 -21.06 14.18 -13.02
C LYS A 351 -19.92 15.06 -13.54
N TYR A 352 -19.68 16.21 -12.90
CA TYR A 352 -18.61 17.11 -13.33
C TYR A 352 -17.22 16.45 -13.23
N LEU A 353 -16.95 15.71 -12.15
CA LEU A 353 -15.69 14.97 -11.99
C LEU A 353 -15.53 13.87 -13.05
N THR A 354 -16.60 13.12 -13.33
CA THR A 354 -16.63 12.12 -14.42
C THR A 354 -16.34 12.76 -15.78
N ASP A 355 -16.94 13.92 -16.08
CA ASP A 355 -16.80 14.61 -17.37
C ASP A 355 -15.38 15.12 -17.62
N ILE A 356 -14.63 15.50 -16.57
CA ILE A 356 -13.25 15.99 -16.71
C ILE A 356 -12.19 14.88 -16.63
N TYR A 357 -12.56 13.67 -16.20
CA TYR A 357 -11.62 12.56 -16.03
C TYR A 357 -10.87 12.25 -17.33
N PRO A 358 -9.54 12.02 -17.31
CA PRO A 358 -8.66 11.77 -16.16
C PRO A 358 -8.05 13.01 -15.50
N LYS A 359 -8.47 14.22 -15.89
CA LYS A 359 -7.97 15.45 -15.27
C LYS A 359 -8.48 15.55 -13.84
N ASN A 360 -7.62 16.05 -12.95
CA ASN A 360 -8.03 16.44 -11.61
C ASN A 360 -8.25 17.95 -11.53
N ILE A 361 -8.86 18.38 -10.44
CA ILE A 361 -9.16 19.78 -10.17
C ILE A 361 -8.96 20.09 -8.69
N LYS A 362 -8.43 21.29 -8.39
CA LYS A 362 -8.31 21.78 -7.02
C LYS A 362 -9.68 21.83 -6.35
N ILE A 363 -9.76 21.39 -5.09
CA ILE A 363 -10.96 21.50 -4.26
C ILE A 363 -11.44 22.96 -4.17
N LYS A 364 -10.50 23.91 -4.07
CA LYS A 364 -10.83 25.34 -4.10
C LYS A 364 -11.73 25.74 -5.28
N LYS A 365 -11.40 25.28 -6.49
CA LYS A 365 -12.16 25.59 -7.70
C LYS A 365 -13.55 24.93 -7.69
N LEU A 366 -13.67 23.75 -7.09
CA LEU A 366 -14.96 23.09 -6.91
C LEU A 366 -15.84 23.86 -5.92
N VAL A 367 -15.27 24.30 -4.80
CA VAL A 367 -15.95 25.11 -3.80
C VAL A 367 -16.38 26.47 -4.36
N GLU A 368 -15.51 27.14 -5.13
CA GLU A 368 -15.86 28.38 -5.84
C GLU A 368 -17.01 28.18 -6.84
N LYS A 369 -17.09 27.00 -7.46
CA LYS A 369 -18.10 26.67 -8.48
C LYS A 369 -19.44 26.23 -7.90
N PHE A 370 -19.43 25.45 -6.83
CA PHE A 370 -20.60 24.73 -6.32
C PHE A 370 -21.03 25.17 -4.91
N GLY A 371 -20.19 25.92 -4.20
CA GLY A 371 -20.47 26.46 -2.87
C GLY A 371 -19.62 25.82 -1.76
N LYS A 372 -19.61 26.45 -0.58
CA LYS A 372 -18.79 26.03 0.57
C LYS A 372 -19.15 24.66 1.14
N ASP A 373 -20.38 24.21 0.99
CA ASP A 373 -20.82 22.91 1.51
C ASP A 373 -20.10 21.73 0.80
N GLU A 374 -19.50 21.95 -0.39
CA GLU A 374 -18.74 20.93 -1.09
C GLU A 374 -17.49 20.47 -0.34
N TYR A 375 -16.96 21.27 0.58
CA TYR A 375 -15.85 20.82 1.44
C TYR A 375 -16.19 19.53 2.18
N TYR A 376 -17.36 19.48 2.83
CA TYR A 376 -17.77 18.33 3.63
C TYR A 376 -18.05 17.10 2.75
N LYS A 377 -18.63 17.32 1.57
CA LYS A 377 -18.93 16.23 0.62
C LYS A 377 -17.65 15.65 0.03
N ILE A 378 -16.75 16.50 -0.45
CA ILE A 378 -15.46 16.06 -0.99
C ILE A 378 -14.63 15.39 0.11
N TYR A 379 -14.59 15.94 1.32
CA TYR A 379 -13.94 15.30 2.45
C TYR A 379 -14.56 13.94 2.78
N GLY A 380 -15.89 13.82 2.73
CA GLY A 380 -16.60 12.55 2.88
C GLY A 380 -16.24 11.52 1.83
N LEU A 381 -15.99 11.93 0.58
CA LEU A 381 -15.49 11.05 -0.49
C LEU A 381 -14.04 10.63 -0.24
N ILE A 382 -13.16 11.57 0.14
CA ILE A 382 -11.74 11.30 0.47
C ILE A 382 -11.66 10.30 1.63
N TYR A 383 -12.42 10.55 2.70
CA TYR A 383 -12.46 9.73 3.90
C TYR A 383 -12.87 8.28 3.63
N ARG A 384 -13.79 8.08 2.68
CA ARG A 384 -14.27 6.75 2.27
C ARG A 384 -13.46 6.14 1.12
N GLU A 385 -12.39 6.81 0.68
CA GLU A 385 -11.58 6.42 -0.48
C GLU A 385 -12.40 6.31 -1.80
N ASN A 386 -13.52 7.04 -1.91
CA ASN A 386 -14.43 7.06 -3.07
C ASN A 386 -14.10 8.17 -4.09
N ILE A 387 -12.87 8.68 -4.04
CA ILE A 387 -12.34 9.71 -4.93
C ILE A 387 -10.82 9.60 -4.91
N GLU A 388 -10.18 9.84 -6.05
CA GLU A 388 -8.72 10.00 -6.08
C GLU A 388 -8.36 11.41 -5.65
N TYR A 389 -7.32 11.54 -4.83
CA TYR A 389 -6.80 12.83 -4.38
C TYR A 389 -5.27 12.82 -4.36
N ASP A 390 -4.67 13.98 -4.65
CA ASP A 390 -3.24 14.23 -4.53
C ASP A 390 -2.96 15.75 -4.43
N ILE A 391 -1.69 16.14 -4.48
CA ILE A 391 -1.23 17.53 -4.37
C ILE A 391 -0.72 18.13 -5.69
N TYR A 392 -0.88 17.41 -6.81
CA TYR A 392 -0.31 17.80 -8.11
C TYR A 392 -1.40 17.83 -9.17
N GLU A 393 -1.28 18.68 -10.18
CA GLU A 393 -2.18 18.59 -11.33
C GLU A 393 -1.88 17.33 -12.15
N ARG A 394 -2.93 16.63 -12.60
CA ARG A 394 -2.86 15.32 -13.28
C ARG A 394 -3.74 15.27 -14.53
N GLY A 395 -3.42 14.32 -15.41
CA GLY A 395 -4.23 14.01 -16.58
C GLY A 395 -4.28 15.11 -17.64
N THR A 396 -3.37 16.09 -17.56
CA THR A 396 -3.24 17.21 -18.51
C THR A 396 -2.34 16.89 -19.70
N SER A 397 -1.53 15.82 -19.61
CA SER A 397 -0.62 15.41 -20.67
C SER A 397 -1.37 14.92 -21.92
N ASP A 398 -0.88 15.35 -23.08
CA ASP A 398 -1.32 14.83 -24.38
C ASP A 398 -0.55 13.58 -24.81
N GLU A 399 0.44 13.16 -24.01
CA GLU A 399 1.18 11.92 -24.24
C GLU A 399 0.23 10.73 -24.31
N SER A 400 0.48 9.90 -25.32
CA SER A 400 -0.35 8.74 -25.61
C SER A 400 0.45 7.45 -25.61
N GLN A 401 1.77 7.53 -25.47
CA GLN A 401 2.66 6.37 -25.41
C GLN A 401 3.07 6.07 -23.96
N ILE A 402 3.40 4.80 -23.71
CA ILE A 402 4.01 4.38 -22.45
C ILE A 402 5.48 4.81 -22.46
N GLY A 403 5.92 5.43 -21.37
CA GLY A 403 7.29 5.86 -21.19
C GLY A 403 8.24 4.65 -21.12
N PRO A 404 9.50 4.78 -21.55
CA PRO A 404 10.40 3.65 -21.68
C PRO A 404 10.65 2.92 -20.36
N MET A 405 10.72 3.63 -19.23
CA MET A 405 10.90 3.00 -17.91
C MET A 405 9.68 2.20 -17.49
N ASN A 406 8.48 2.74 -17.67
CA ASN A 406 7.23 2.02 -17.42
C ASN A 406 7.09 0.81 -18.35
N LEU A 407 7.54 0.92 -19.60
CA LEU A 407 7.49 -0.19 -20.54
C LEU A 407 8.50 -1.31 -20.18
N ASN A 408 9.70 -0.95 -19.69
CA ASN A 408 10.66 -1.94 -19.20
C ASN A 408 10.12 -2.62 -17.93
N TYR A 409 9.48 -1.85 -17.06
CA TYR A 409 8.83 -2.36 -15.86
C TYR A 409 7.69 -3.34 -16.20
N LEU A 410 6.82 -2.99 -17.14
CA LEU A 410 5.78 -3.89 -17.67
C LEU A 410 6.38 -5.17 -18.23
N LYS A 411 7.39 -5.04 -19.09
CA LYS A 411 8.07 -6.18 -19.72
C LYS A 411 8.67 -7.14 -18.68
N TYR A 412 9.26 -6.61 -17.61
CA TYR A 412 9.74 -7.43 -16.51
C TYR A 412 8.58 -8.17 -15.81
N CYS A 413 7.52 -7.43 -15.44
CA CYS A 413 6.39 -7.98 -14.70
C CYS A 413 5.59 -9.04 -15.46
N PHE A 414 5.54 -8.98 -16.79
CA PHE A 414 4.92 -9.99 -17.64
C PHE A 414 5.80 -11.24 -17.85
N GLY A 415 7.06 -11.21 -17.43
CA GLY A 415 7.95 -12.37 -17.50
C GLY A 415 7.53 -13.49 -16.56
N ALA A 416 7.70 -14.74 -16.98
CA ALA A 416 7.28 -15.95 -16.25
C ALA A 416 7.85 -16.09 -14.81
N ASN A 417 8.94 -15.38 -14.50
CA ASN A 417 9.62 -15.42 -13.21
C ASN A 417 9.58 -14.07 -12.48
N SER A 418 8.58 -13.22 -12.72
CA SER A 418 8.50 -11.93 -12.04
C SER A 418 8.46 -12.09 -10.52
N LYS A 419 9.33 -11.34 -9.84
CA LYS A 419 9.39 -11.24 -8.37
C LYS A 419 8.67 -10.03 -7.82
N ILE A 420 8.19 -9.14 -8.68
CA ILE A 420 7.48 -7.92 -8.27
C ILE A 420 6.18 -7.77 -9.04
N THR A 421 5.22 -7.03 -8.48
CA THR A 421 3.97 -6.70 -9.17
C THR A 421 4.04 -5.32 -9.79
N PHE A 422 3.52 -5.14 -11.02
CA PHE A 422 3.40 -3.83 -11.63
C PHE A 422 2.44 -2.92 -10.85
N SER A 423 2.79 -1.65 -10.69
CA SER A 423 1.96 -0.66 -10.02
C SER A 423 2.08 0.73 -10.64
N SER A 424 1.05 1.56 -10.46
CA SER A 424 1.04 2.94 -10.89
C SER A 424 2.05 3.81 -10.13
N TYR A 425 2.20 5.07 -10.55
CA TYR A 425 2.99 6.08 -9.84
C TYR A 425 2.53 6.34 -8.40
N LYS A 426 1.33 5.90 -8.03
CA LYS A 426 0.78 5.98 -6.67
C LYS A 426 1.06 4.73 -5.84
N GLY A 427 1.79 3.74 -6.37
CA GLY A 427 1.96 2.43 -5.75
C GLY A 427 0.67 1.60 -5.67
N GLU A 428 -0.29 1.87 -6.56
CA GLU A 428 -1.49 1.04 -6.72
C GLU A 428 -1.18 -0.09 -7.70
N ILE A 429 -1.33 -1.34 -7.26
CA ILE A 429 -1.21 -2.49 -8.15
C ILE A 429 -2.34 -2.41 -9.18
N LEU A 430 -1.97 -2.51 -10.46
CA LEU A 430 -2.92 -2.43 -11.55
C LEU A 430 -3.17 -3.83 -12.12
N GLU A 431 -4.45 -4.17 -12.25
CA GLU A 431 -4.86 -5.30 -13.07
C GLU A 431 -4.80 -4.86 -14.53
N LEU A 432 -3.81 -5.39 -15.25
CA LEU A 432 -3.56 -5.02 -16.63
C LEU A 432 -4.21 -6.04 -17.58
N PRO A 433 -4.77 -5.58 -18.71
CA PRO A 433 -5.31 -6.49 -19.71
C PRO A 433 -4.26 -7.45 -20.25
N GLU A 434 -4.62 -8.73 -20.41
CA GLU A 434 -3.72 -9.78 -20.89
C GLU A 434 -3.12 -9.47 -22.27
N TYR A 435 -3.83 -8.75 -23.14
CA TYR A 435 -3.33 -8.36 -24.46
C TYR A 435 -2.03 -7.54 -24.37
N LEU A 436 -1.78 -6.83 -23.26
CA LEU A 436 -0.54 -6.08 -23.08
C LEU A 436 0.68 -6.99 -23.01
N THR A 437 0.54 -8.22 -22.52
CA THR A 437 1.66 -9.18 -22.47
C THR A 437 2.20 -9.51 -23.87
N ILE A 438 1.30 -9.56 -24.86
CA ILE A 438 1.62 -9.85 -26.26
C ILE A 438 2.12 -8.59 -26.98
N LEU A 439 1.56 -7.42 -26.64
CA LEU A 439 1.84 -6.17 -27.34
C LEU A 439 3.05 -5.41 -26.76
N VAL A 440 3.54 -5.73 -25.57
CA VAL A 440 4.55 -4.93 -24.84
C VAL A 440 5.78 -4.60 -25.68
N ASP A 441 6.26 -5.54 -26.50
CA ASP A 441 7.43 -5.32 -27.35
C ASP A 441 7.11 -4.38 -28.54
N LEU A 442 5.89 -4.42 -29.08
CA LEU A 442 5.44 -3.52 -30.14
C LEU A 442 5.33 -2.07 -29.67
N LEU A 443 5.12 -1.84 -28.38
CA LEU A 443 4.96 -0.52 -27.79
C LEU A 443 6.27 0.30 -27.73
N TYR A 444 7.45 -0.33 -27.89
CA TYR A 444 8.74 0.38 -27.95
C TYR A 444 8.97 1.14 -29.24
N GLU A 445 8.41 0.66 -30.35
CA GLU A 445 8.93 0.97 -31.68
C GLU A 445 8.07 1.96 -32.48
N SER A 446 6.91 2.39 -31.99
CA SER A 446 5.90 3.03 -32.85
C SER A 446 4.88 3.90 -32.13
N ASN A 447 4.33 4.89 -32.84
CA ASN A 447 3.10 5.57 -32.43
C ASN A 447 1.97 4.54 -32.33
N LEU A 448 1.17 4.56 -31.26
CA LEU A 448 0.06 3.62 -31.08
C LEU A 448 -0.89 3.56 -32.29
N ASP A 449 -1.16 4.68 -32.95
CA ASP A 449 -2.04 4.67 -34.14
C ASP A 449 -1.44 3.90 -35.32
N SER A 450 -0.11 3.83 -35.40
CA SER A 450 0.59 3.05 -36.43
C SER A 450 0.68 1.56 -36.12
N LEU A 451 0.26 1.13 -34.93
CA LEU A 451 0.25 -0.29 -34.53
C LEU A 451 -0.99 -1.04 -35.00
N LYS A 452 -1.97 -0.37 -35.61
CA LYS A 452 -3.25 -0.97 -35.98
C LYS A 452 -3.08 -2.24 -36.80
N ASP A 453 -2.31 -2.18 -37.87
CA ASP A 453 -2.12 -3.33 -38.77
C ASP A 453 -1.38 -4.48 -38.08
N LYS A 454 -0.38 -4.17 -37.24
CA LYS A 454 0.32 -5.18 -36.42
C LYS A 454 -0.60 -5.84 -35.40
N ILE A 455 -1.52 -5.09 -34.79
CA ILE A 455 -2.50 -5.64 -33.84
C ILE A 455 -3.53 -6.51 -34.59
N VAL A 456 -3.95 -6.12 -35.79
CA VAL A 456 -4.81 -6.94 -36.65
C VAL A 456 -4.12 -8.27 -36.97
N GLU A 457 -2.84 -8.24 -37.36
CA GLU A 457 -2.05 -9.46 -37.60
C GLU A 457 -2.02 -10.38 -36.36
N LYS A 458 -1.92 -9.82 -35.15
CA LYS A 458 -1.98 -10.60 -33.90
C LYS A 458 -3.34 -11.28 -33.67
N PHE A 459 -4.45 -10.67 -34.10
CA PHE A 459 -5.75 -11.33 -34.10
C PHE A 459 -5.86 -12.40 -35.20
N GLU A 460 -5.35 -12.13 -36.40
CA GLU A 460 -5.39 -13.07 -37.54
C GLU A 460 -4.57 -14.34 -37.28
N THR A 461 -3.43 -14.21 -36.58
CA THR A 461 -2.57 -15.33 -36.17
C THR A 461 -3.09 -16.09 -34.94
N GLY A 462 -4.11 -15.56 -34.26
CA GLY A 462 -4.67 -16.14 -33.03
C GLY A 462 -3.84 -15.89 -31.77
N GLU A 463 -2.80 -15.05 -31.83
CA GLU A 463 -2.06 -14.61 -30.64
C GLU A 463 -2.95 -13.76 -29.74
N LEU A 464 -3.79 -12.89 -30.31
CA LEU A 464 -4.87 -12.20 -29.62
C LEU A 464 -6.22 -12.85 -29.91
N VAL A 465 -7.04 -12.99 -28.88
CA VAL A 465 -8.39 -13.56 -28.97
C VAL A 465 -9.39 -12.59 -28.35
N SER A 466 -10.59 -12.51 -28.93
CA SER A 466 -11.70 -11.69 -28.43
C SER A 466 -13.02 -12.43 -28.59
N ASN A 467 -13.86 -12.36 -27.56
CA ASN A 467 -15.22 -12.92 -27.58
C ASN A 467 -16.25 -11.96 -28.18
N ALA A 468 -15.87 -10.74 -28.55
CA ALA A 468 -16.77 -9.76 -29.14
C ALA A 468 -17.00 -10.04 -30.63
N GLU A 469 -18.26 -9.97 -31.08
CA GLU A 469 -18.67 -10.06 -32.49
C GLU A 469 -18.30 -8.77 -33.26
N LYS A 470 -17.01 -8.51 -33.45
CA LYS A 470 -16.48 -7.36 -34.20
C LYS A 470 -15.36 -7.84 -35.13
N ASP A 471 -15.19 -7.16 -36.26
CA ASP A 471 -14.03 -7.38 -37.13
C ASP A 471 -12.72 -6.98 -36.42
N PHE A 472 -11.61 -7.59 -36.83
CA PHE A 472 -10.30 -7.37 -36.20
C PHE A 472 -9.81 -5.93 -36.29
N SER A 473 -10.18 -5.20 -37.35
CA SER A 473 -9.82 -3.78 -37.51
C SER A 473 -10.47 -2.92 -36.42
N LYS A 474 -11.75 -3.12 -36.13
CA LYS A 474 -12.45 -2.46 -35.02
C LYS A 474 -11.93 -2.91 -33.65
N LEU A 475 -11.54 -4.18 -33.50
CA LEU A 475 -10.93 -4.65 -32.26
C LEU A 475 -9.58 -3.99 -32.01
N ALA A 476 -8.74 -3.86 -33.03
CA ALA A 476 -7.47 -3.13 -32.94
C ALA A 476 -7.68 -1.67 -32.53
N ASP A 477 -8.68 -0.97 -33.10
CA ASP A 477 -9.02 0.40 -32.71
C ASP A 477 -9.42 0.50 -31.22
N LEU A 478 -10.16 -0.49 -30.71
CA LEU A 478 -10.56 -0.55 -29.29
C LEU A 478 -9.36 -0.78 -28.38
N VAL A 479 -8.46 -1.69 -28.75
CA VAL A 479 -7.21 -1.94 -28.02
C VAL A 479 -6.36 -0.67 -27.97
N ILE A 480 -6.13 0.00 -29.10
CA ILE A 480 -5.37 1.26 -29.15
C ILE A 480 -6.02 2.32 -28.25
N LYS A 481 -7.35 2.48 -28.34
CA LYS A 481 -8.09 3.44 -27.52
C LYS A 481 -7.95 3.13 -26.03
N ASP A 482 -7.98 1.87 -25.64
CA ASP A 482 -7.84 1.43 -24.25
C ASP A 482 -6.42 1.68 -23.73
N ILE A 483 -5.39 1.37 -24.52
CA ILE A 483 -3.99 1.68 -24.17
C ILE A 483 -3.82 3.19 -23.97
N LYS A 484 -4.31 4.02 -24.90
CA LYS A 484 -4.28 5.49 -24.77
C LYS A 484 -4.97 5.98 -23.50
N ARG A 485 -6.11 5.37 -23.15
CA ARG A 485 -6.83 5.68 -21.92
C ARG A 485 -5.98 5.33 -20.70
N MET A 486 -5.42 4.12 -20.63
CA MET A 486 -4.57 3.68 -19.52
C MET A 486 -3.33 4.57 -19.34
N VAL A 487 -2.66 4.92 -20.44
CA VAL A 487 -1.49 5.84 -20.43
C VAL A 487 -1.84 7.16 -19.74
N LYS A 488 -2.98 7.75 -20.07
CA LYS A 488 -3.41 9.03 -19.49
C LYS A 488 -3.91 8.90 -18.05
N VAL A 489 -4.66 7.85 -17.75
CA VAL A 489 -5.25 7.61 -16.41
C VAL A 489 -4.17 7.32 -15.38
N TYR A 490 -3.28 6.38 -15.70
CA TYR A 490 -2.22 5.90 -14.81
C TYR A 490 -0.89 6.61 -15.01
N GLU A 491 -0.85 7.62 -15.88
CA GLU A 491 0.34 8.39 -16.22
C GLU A 491 1.55 7.53 -16.62
N LEU A 492 1.30 6.46 -17.40
CA LEU A 492 2.33 5.51 -17.80
C LEU A 492 3.36 6.10 -18.76
N TYR A 493 3.16 7.34 -19.23
CA TYR A 493 4.11 8.09 -20.04
C TYR A 493 5.34 8.57 -19.24
N ARG A 494 5.27 8.54 -17.90
CA ARG A 494 6.34 8.98 -17.00
C ARG A 494 7.61 8.14 -17.11
#